data_AF-A0A437SVR3-F1
#
_entry.id   AF-A0A437SVR3-F1
#
_cell.length_a   1.000
_cell.length_b   1.000
_cell.length_c   1.000
_cell.angle_alpha   90.00
_cell.angle_beta   90.00
_cell.angle_gamma   90.00
#
_symmetry.space_group_name_H-M   'P 1'
#
loop_
_entity.id
_entity.type
_entity.pdbx_description
1 polymer ?
#
loop_
_entity_poly.entity_id
_entity_poly.type
_entity_poly.pdbx_seq_one_letter_code
_entity_poly.pdbx_strand_id
1 'polypeptide(L)'
;MNTVFPSAWGTTYGNYILVPSFHNIYFETQRVVFPFIGEIIRNSAIFTEAPMASLNFSIALLVEILDRHSGRINKIVLVLAILSTFSTTGYIFIVILFILIFFKKDAGINVYKLIISIPVLVLFILVLVYLLKQKSTYGVESTALRVDDFRAGILTWLQHPILGSGLSNTTFLVKNMGMWRTNTGFSNSITEILAEGGVYLSYLYFYAFFKGLSNSIKNKNKEYSIFVIMTFYLFVTTIFTYQYILLFLLVWFRSSRFSVEEY
;
A
#
# COMPACT_ATOMS: atom_id res chain seq x y z
N MET A 1 -31.70 -7.03 -3.74
CA MET A 1 -31.89 -6.89 -2.28
C MET A 1 -30.51 -6.89 -1.66
N ASN A 2 -30.17 -5.88 -0.84
CA ASN A 2 -28.93 -5.91 -0.07
C ASN A 2 -29.03 -7.03 0.96
N THR A 3 -28.13 -8.01 0.85
CA THR A 3 -28.01 -9.11 1.81
C THR A 3 -27.06 -8.68 2.92
N VAL A 4 -27.35 -9.03 4.17
CA VAL A 4 -26.42 -8.81 5.29
C VAL A 4 -25.62 -10.07 5.54
N PHE A 5 -24.30 -9.93 5.68
CA PHE A 5 -23.37 -11.03 5.91
C PHE A 5 -22.71 -10.91 7.29
N PRO A 6 -22.70 -11.96 8.11
CA PRO A 6 -21.99 -11.96 9.39
C PRO A 6 -20.48 -12.01 9.15
N SER A 7 -19.77 -10.95 9.52
CA SER A 7 -18.31 -10.84 9.38
C SER A 7 -17.63 -10.69 10.73
N ALA A 8 -16.55 -11.45 10.95
CA ALA A 8 -15.65 -11.25 12.08
C ALA A 8 -14.50 -10.26 11.76
N TRP A 9 -14.42 -9.77 10.51
CA TRP A 9 -13.36 -8.87 10.07
C TRP A 9 -13.47 -7.50 10.77
N GLY A 10 -12.37 -7.07 11.40
CA GLY A 10 -12.32 -5.79 12.13
C GLY A 10 -13.01 -5.81 13.51
N THR A 11 -13.38 -6.99 14.01
CA THR A 11 -14.07 -7.15 15.30
C THR A 11 -13.13 -7.64 16.39
N THR A 12 -13.35 -7.18 17.61
CA THR A 12 -12.62 -7.66 18.79
C THR A 12 -13.35 -8.89 19.34
N TYR A 13 -12.61 -9.98 19.57
CA TYR A 13 -13.10 -11.20 20.24
C TYR A 13 -14.21 -12.00 19.52
N GLY A 14 -14.15 -12.13 18.19
CA GLY A 14 -15.02 -13.08 17.45
C GLY A 14 -16.51 -12.71 17.43
N ASN A 15 -16.84 -11.46 17.78
CA ASN A 15 -18.19 -10.94 17.65
C ASN A 15 -18.49 -10.64 16.19
N TYR A 16 -19.50 -11.29 15.61
CA TYR A 16 -19.88 -11.03 14.22
C TYR A 16 -20.60 -9.68 14.12
N ILE A 17 -20.17 -8.85 13.18
CA ILE A 17 -20.93 -7.66 12.74
C ILE A 17 -21.68 -7.99 11.45
N LEU A 18 -22.89 -7.46 11.31
CA LEU A 18 -23.66 -7.58 10.08
C LEU A 18 -23.16 -6.54 9.07
N VAL A 19 -22.55 -7.00 7.99
CA VAL A 19 -22.02 -6.15 6.93
C VAL A 19 -22.98 -6.17 5.74
N PRO A 20 -23.45 -5.00 5.27
CA PRO A 20 -24.19 -4.92 4.02
C PRO A 20 -23.36 -5.46 2.86
N SER A 21 -23.99 -6.26 2.01
CA SER A 21 -23.36 -6.86 0.84
C SER A 21 -24.23 -6.75 -0.40
N PHE A 22 -23.57 -6.63 -1.55
CA PHE A 22 -24.20 -6.67 -2.86
C PHE A 22 -23.85 -8.00 -3.55
N HIS A 23 -24.85 -8.88 -3.68
CA HIS A 23 -24.72 -10.24 -4.24
C HIS A 23 -23.58 -11.09 -3.64
N ASN A 24 -23.19 -10.84 -2.38
CA ASN A 24 -22.03 -11.46 -1.72
C ASN A 24 -20.68 -11.27 -2.45
N ILE A 25 -20.57 -10.27 -3.33
CA ILE A 25 -19.34 -9.93 -4.06
C ILE A 25 -18.69 -8.67 -3.48
N TYR A 26 -19.50 -7.68 -3.13
CA TYR A 26 -19.06 -6.42 -2.52
C TYR A 26 -19.57 -6.31 -1.09
N PHE A 27 -18.74 -5.78 -0.19
CA PHE A 27 -19.02 -5.65 1.24
C PHE A 27 -18.68 -4.24 1.74
N GLU A 28 -19.61 -3.62 2.45
CA GLU A 28 -19.45 -2.27 3.00
C GLU A 28 -18.80 -2.31 4.40
N THR A 29 -17.51 -2.63 4.45
CA THR A 29 -16.82 -2.94 5.72
C THR A 29 -16.38 -1.71 6.50
N GLN A 30 -16.18 -0.56 5.87
CA GLN A 30 -15.61 0.63 6.51
C GLN A 30 -16.31 1.91 6.06
N ARG A 31 -16.54 2.82 7.01
CA ARG A 31 -17.10 4.15 6.78
C ARG A 31 -16.13 5.24 7.22
N VAL A 32 -16.28 6.42 6.65
CA VAL A 32 -15.57 7.64 7.05
C VAL A 32 -16.60 8.74 7.30
N VAL A 33 -16.39 9.50 8.38
CA VAL A 33 -17.29 10.60 8.75
C VAL A 33 -16.69 11.92 8.30
N PHE A 34 -17.44 12.69 7.52
CA PHE A 34 -17.09 14.05 7.13
C PHE A 34 -17.97 15.07 7.87
N PRO A 35 -17.40 16.16 8.42
CA PRO A 35 -18.14 17.14 9.25
C PRO A 35 -19.40 17.76 8.60
N PHE A 36 -19.48 17.82 7.27
CA PHE A 36 -20.58 18.48 6.55
C PHE A 36 -21.36 17.55 5.60
N ILE A 37 -20.88 16.34 5.36
CA ILE A 37 -21.49 15.38 4.40
C ILE A 37 -22.10 14.18 5.14
N GLY A 38 -21.65 13.91 6.37
CA GLY A 38 -22.07 12.73 7.14
C GLY A 38 -21.18 11.51 6.87
N GLU A 39 -21.73 10.32 7.09
CA GLU A 39 -21.02 9.06 6.85
C GLU A 39 -20.98 8.70 5.37
N ILE A 40 -19.80 8.39 4.86
CA ILE A 40 -19.59 7.88 3.51
C ILE A 40 -18.93 6.50 3.59
N ILE A 41 -19.39 5.58 2.75
CA ILE A 41 -18.79 4.25 2.62
C ILE A 41 -17.47 4.38 1.86
N ARG A 42 -16.39 3.79 2.40
CA ARG A 42 -15.08 3.78 1.75
C ARG A 42 -15.08 2.77 0.63
N ASN A 43 -14.44 3.09 -0.50
CA ASN A 43 -14.28 2.12 -1.57
C ASN A 43 -13.28 1.01 -1.16
N SER A 44 -13.81 -0.15 -0.79
CA SER A 44 -13.08 -1.41 -0.59
C SER A 44 -13.14 -2.33 -1.82
N ALA A 45 -13.95 -2.01 -2.83
CA ALA A 45 -14.28 -2.89 -3.95
C ALA A 45 -14.54 -4.33 -3.47
N ILE A 46 -13.94 -5.33 -4.11
CA ILE A 46 -14.06 -6.74 -3.71
C ILE A 46 -13.09 -7.15 -2.59
N PHE A 47 -12.35 -6.20 -2.00
CA PHE A 47 -11.34 -6.46 -0.98
C PHE A 47 -11.90 -6.28 0.43
N THR A 48 -11.20 -6.86 1.41
CA THR A 48 -11.62 -6.89 2.81
C THR A 48 -11.67 -5.51 3.46
N GLU A 49 -10.81 -4.59 3.02
CA GLU A 49 -10.79 -3.21 3.50
C GLU A 49 -10.25 -2.22 2.47
N ALA A 50 -10.53 -0.94 2.68
CA ALA A 50 -10.14 0.10 1.75
C ALA A 50 -8.61 0.26 1.54
N PRO A 51 -7.74 0.08 2.56
CA PRO A 51 -6.29 0.01 2.34
C PRO A 51 -5.86 -1.12 1.38
N MET A 52 -6.50 -2.29 1.46
CA MET A 52 -6.20 -3.43 0.57
C MET A 52 -6.68 -3.18 -0.86
N ALA A 53 -7.83 -2.52 -1.02
CA ALA A 53 -8.27 -2.05 -2.34
C ALA A 53 -7.26 -1.04 -2.93
N SER A 54 -6.84 -0.07 -2.12
CA SER A 54 -5.86 0.93 -2.51
C SER A 54 -4.53 0.32 -2.95
N LEU A 55 -4.04 -0.72 -2.27
CA LEU A 55 -2.83 -1.47 -2.67
C LEU A 55 -2.96 -2.00 -4.11
N ASN A 56 -4.07 -2.71 -4.39
CA ASN A 56 -4.29 -3.33 -5.70
C ASN A 56 -4.46 -2.29 -6.81
N PHE A 57 -5.22 -1.21 -6.56
CA PHE A 57 -5.33 -0.12 -7.51
C PHE A 57 -4.00 0.59 -7.75
N SER A 58 -3.15 0.70 -6.72
CA SER A 58 -1.81 1.29 -6.83
C SER A 58 -0.91 0.44 -7.72
N ILE A 59 -0.88 -0.88 -7.51
CA ILE A 59 -0.12 -1.81 -8.37
C ILE A 59 -0.63 -1.76 -9.81
N ALA A 60 -1.96 -1.79 -10.02
CA ALA A 60 -2.56 -1.68 -11.34
C ALA A 60 -2.17 -0.35 -12.03
N LEU A 61 -2.18 0.76 -11.29
CA LEU A 61 -1.76 2.06 -11.83
C LEU A 61 -0.29 2.05 -12.24
N LEU A 62 0.59 1.40 -11.48
CA LEU A 62 1.99 1.26 -11.85
C LEU A 62 2.16 0.43 -13.12
N VAL A 63 1.39 -0.65 -13.29
CA VAL A 63 1.41 -1.48 -14.51
C VAL A 63 0.95 -0.66 -15.72
N GLU A 64 -0.14 0.10 -15.61
CA GLU A 64 -0.62 0.99 -16.67
C GLU A 64 0.39 2.11 -17.00
N ILE A 65 1.25 2.51 -16.06
CA ILE A 65 2.33 3.48 -16.32
C ILE A 65 3.46 2.85 -17.13
N LEU A 66 3.75 1.56 -16.92
CA LEU A 66 4.74 0.83 -17.71
C LEU A 66 4.23 0.48 -19.11
N ASP A 67 2.94 0.19 -19.24
CA ASP A 67 2.34 -0.13 -20.52
C ASP A 67 2.22 1.11 -21.43
N ARG A 68 2.82 1.01 -22.61
CA ARG A 68 2.80 2.06 -23.65
C ARG A 68 1.46 2.14 -24.37
N HIS A 69 0.68 1.05 -24.38
CA HIS A 69 -0.63 0.98 -25.03
C HIS A 69 -1.78 1.41 -24.12
N SER A 70 -1.51 1.55 -22.82
CA SER A 70 -2.47 1.97 -21.81
C SER A 70 -3.13 3.32 -22.14
N GLY A 71 -4.47 3.30 -22.16
CA GLY A 71 -5.30 4.48 -22.36
C GLY A 71 -5.25 5.44 -21.16
N ARG A 72 -5.34 6.75 -21.43
CA ARG A 72 -5.39 7.78 -20.37
C ARG A 72 -6.57 7.60 -19.40
N ILE A 73 -7.68 7.06 -19.89
CA ILE A 73 -8.89 6.82 -19.11
C ILE A 73 -8.62 5.80 -17.99
N ASN A 74 -7.91 4.70 -18.28
CA ASN A 74 -7.57 3.68 -17.28
C ASN A 74 -6.82 4.29 -16.09
N LYS A 75 -5.81 5.13 -16.38
CA LYS A 75 -5.01 5.82 -15.36
C LYS A 75 -5.87 6.75 -14.50
N ILE A 76 -6.78 7.51 -15.12
CA ILE A 76 -7.70 8.41 -14.41
C ILE A 76 -8.65 7.61 -13.51
N VAL A 77 -9.24 6.53 -14.04
CA VAL A 77 -10.14 5.65 -13.27
C VAL A 77 -9.42 5.05 -12.07
N LEU A 78 -8.19 4.59 -12.24
CA LEU A 78 -7.39 4.03 -11.14
C LEU A 78 -7.00 5.07 -10.10
N VAL A 79 -6.64 6.29 -10.51
CA VAL A 79 -6.41 7.39 -9.58
C VAL A 79 -7.68 7.67 -8.77
N LEU A 80 -8.83 7.83 -9.42
CA LEU A 80 -10.11 8.05 -8.74
C LEU A 80 -10.47 6.90 -7.80
N ALA A 81 -10.21 5.65 -8.21
CA ALA A 81 -10.40 4.47 -7.38
C ALA A 81 -9.54 4.54 -6.10
N ILE A 82 -8.25 4.87 -6.21
CA ILE A 82 -7.36 5.09 -5.06
C ILE A 82 -7.92 6.19 -4.15
N LEU A 83 -8.36 7.32 -4.72
CA LEU A 83 -8.86 8.44 -3.91
C LEU A 83 -10.15 8.10 -3.17
N SER A 84 -11.03 7.33 -3.78
CA SER A 84 -12.31 6.89 -3.19
C SER A 84 -12.14 5.88 -2.04
N THR A 85 -10.95 5.31 -1.85
CA THR A 85 -10.66 4.42 -0.71
C THR A 85 -10.52 5.19 0.62
N PHE A 86 -10.31 6.51 0.57
CA PHE A 86 -9.99 7.33 1.73
C PHE A 86 -8.84 6.74 2.58
N SER A 87 -7.82 6.17 1.93
CA SER A 87 -6.64 5.58 2.58
C SER A 87 -5.48 6.57 2.62
N THR A 88 -4.92 6.86 3.80
CA THR A 88 -3.73 7.72 3.90
C THR A 88 -2.53 7.16 3.12
N THR A 89 -2.37 5.83 3.09
CA THR A 89 -1.30 5.18 2.32
C THR A 89 -1.50 5.38 0.82
N GLY A 90 -2.74 5.27 0.34
CA GLY A 90 -3.08 5.54 -1.07
C GLY A 90 -2.86 7.00 -1.46
N TYR A 91 -3.18 7.95 -0.58
CA TYR A 91 -2.91 9.37 -0.86
C TYR A 91 -1.42 9.68 -0.89
N ILE A 92 -0.64 9.20 0.08
CA ILE A 92 0.81 9.38 0.07
C ILE A 92 1.42 8.72 -1.18
N PHE A 93 0.94 7.55 -1.58
CA PHE A 93 1.33 6.89 -2.82
C PHE A 93 1.13 7.80 -4.04
N ILE A 94 -0.04 8.42 -4.21
CA ILE A 94 -0.32 9.34 -5.33
C ILE A 94 0.60 10.57 -5.30
N VAL A 95 0.86 11.15 -4.12
CA VAL A 95 1.79 12.30 -3.99
C VAL A 95 3.19 11.91 -4.45
N ILE A 96 3.74 10.82 -3.92
CA ILE A 96 5.10 10.38 -4.24
C ILE A 96 5.18 10.03 -5.74
N LEU A 97 4.20 9.29 -6.27
CA LEU A 97 4.15 8.93 -7.68
C LEU A 97 4.14 10.16 -8.58
N PHE A 98 3.31 11.15 -8.25
CA PHE A 98 3.23 12.39 -9.00
C PHE A 98 4.54 13.18 -8.98
N ILE A 99 5.17 13.30 -7.81
CA ILE A 99 6.49 13.92 -7.63
C ILE A 99 7.51 13.22 -8.54
N LEU A 100 7.59 11.88 -8.49
CA LEU A 100 8.54 11.10 -9.28
C LEU A 100 8.33 11.25 -10.79
N ILE A 101 7.07 11.26 -11.25
CA ILE A 101 6.74 11.48 -12.68
C ILE A 101 7.07 12.91 -13.10
N PHE A 102 6.83 13.90 -12.23
CA PHE A 102 7.12 15.30 -12.51
C PHE A 102 8.62 15.53 -12.71
N PHE A 103 9.46 14.98 -11.84
CA PHE A 103 10.93 15.07 -11.92
C PHE A 103 11.56 14.17 -12.99
N LYS A 104 10.79 13.28 -13.63
CA LYS A 104 11.28 12.42 -14.73
C LYS A 104 11.67 13.22 -15.98
N LYS A 105 11.05 14.39 -16.21
CA LYS A 105 11.22 15.17 -17.43
C LYS A 105 12.44 16.08 -17.37
N ASP A 106 13.40 15.80 -18.25
CA ASP A 106 14.49 16.73 -18.57
C ASP A 106 14.04 17.81 -19.58
N ALA A 107 14.39 19.06 -19.28
CA ALA A 107 14.57 20.24 -20.14
C ALA A 107 13.40 20.89 -20.91
N GLY A 108 12.14 20.70 -20.51
CA GLY A 108 11.03 21.43 -21.13
C GLY A 108 9.78 21.50 -20.27
N ILE A 109 9.86 22.21 -19.15
CA ILE A 109 8.68 22.45 -18.32
C ILE A 109 7.79 23.47 -19.04
N ASN A 110 6.79 22.95 -19.74
CA ASN A 110 5.79 23.78 -20.37
C ASN A 110 4.95 24.47 -19.28
N VAL A 111 4.91 25.80 -19.25
CA VAL A 111 4.35 26.61 -18.14
C VAL A 111 2.90 26.25 -17.82
N TYR A 112 2.10 25.86 -18.81
CA TYR A 112 0.72 25.39 -18.60
C TYR A 112 0.63 24.08 -17.79
N LYS A 113 1.66 23.22 -17.83
CA LYS A 113 1.71 22.01 -16.98
C LYS A 113 1.91 22.39 -15.53
N LEU A 114 2.83 23.31 -15.23
CA LEU A 114 3.02 23.86 -13.87
C LEU A 114 1.75 24.53 -13.35
N ILE A 115 1.12 25.38 -14.17
CA ILE A 115 -0.08 26.15 -13.77
C ILE A 115 -1.26 25.25 -13.43
N ILE A 116 -1.41 24.08 -14.06
CA ILE A 116 -2.48 23.13 -13.76
C ILE A 116 -2.04 22.12 -12.69
N SER A 117 -0.78 21.68 -12.72
CA SER A 117 -0.26 20.64 -11.84
C SER A 117 -0.04 21.13 -10.41
N ILE A 118 0.33 22.41 -10.22
CA ILE A 118 0.57 23.00 -8.90
C ILE A 118 -0.73 23.18 -8.10
N PRO A 119 -1.81 23.79 -8.61
CA PRO A 119 -3.06 23.92 -7.85
C PRO A 119 -3.69 22.58 -7.51
N VAL A 120 -3.60 21.59 -8.41
CA VAL A 120 -4.06 20.23 -8.16
C VAL A 120 -3.22 19.57 -7.06
N LEU A 121 -1.89 19.70 -7.12
CA LEU A 121 -1.00 19.20 -6.06
C LEU A 121 -1.23 19.92 -4.73
N VAL A 122 -1.44 21.23 -4.73
CA VAL A 122 -1.73 22.02 -3.53
C VAL A 122 -3.06 21.61 -2.92
N LEU A 123 -4.13 21.50 -3.72
CA LEU A 123 -5.42 20.98 -3.27
C LEU A 123 -5.27 19.57 -2.68
N PHE A 124 -4.45 18.74 -3.32
CA PHE A 124 -4.15 17.40 -2.85
C PHE A 124 -3.37 17.38 -1.53
N ILE A 125 -2.39 18.26 -1.37
CA ILE A 125 -1.65 18.44 -0.12
C ILE A 125 -2.57 18.95 0.98
N LEU A 126 -3.49 19.88 0.68
CA LEU A 126 -4.48 20.38 1.65
C LEU A 126 -5.42 19.25 2.11
N VAL A 127 -5.88 18.40 1.19
CA VAL A 127 -6.65 17.19 1.52
C VAL A 127 -5.82 16.23 2.36
N LEU A 128 -4.54 16.00 2.01
CA LEU A 128 -3.63 15.15 2.78
C LEU A 128 -3.42 15.70 4.20
N VAL A 129 -3.16 16.99 4.35
CA VAL A 129 -3.00 17.66 5.66
C VAL A 129 -4.28 17.56 6.48
N TYR A 130 -5.45 17.78 5.87
CA TYR A 130 -6.74 17.61 6.53
C TYR A 130 -6.92 16.18 7.05
N LEU A 131 -6.59 15.18 6.22
CA LEU A 131 -6.72 13.77 6.60
C LEU A 131 -5.68 13.34 7.63
N LEU A 132 -4.45 13.87 7.58
CA LEU A 132 -3.45 13.66 8.62
C LEU A 132 -3.91 14.26 9.94
N LYS A 133 -4.53 15.45 9.90
CA LYS A 133 -5.14 16.07 11.08
C LYS A 133 -6.31 15.21 11.60
N GLN A 134 -7.21 14.76 10.73
CA GLN A 134 -8.28 13.85 11.11
C GLN A 134 -7.74 12.55 11.70
N LYS A 135 -6.66 11.99 11.14
CA LYS A 135 -5.98 10.81 11.67
C LYS A 135 -5.32 11.08 13.02
N SER A 136 -4.77 12.28 13.24
CA SER A 136 -4.22 12.67 14.54
C SER A 136 -5.29 12.93 15.61
N THR A 137 -6.54 13.20 15.23
CA THR A 137 -7.64 13.44 16.17
C THR A 137 -8.50 12.20 16.41
N TYR A 138 -8.82 11.45 15.37
CA TYR A 138 -9.76 10.31 15.40
C TYR A 138 -9.12 8.97 15.03
N GLY A 139 -7.93 8.97 14.43
CA GLY A 139 -7.21 7.78 13.96
C GLY A 139 -5.93 7.47 14.77
N VAL A 140 -5.85 7.99 16.00
CA VAL A 140 -4.67 7.85 16.87
C VAL A 140 -4.38 6.37 17.13
N GLU A 141 -5.42 5.59 17.42
CA GLU A 141 -5.30 4.15 17.65
C GLU A 141 -4.73 3.42 16.43
N SER A 142 -5.29 3.65 15.23
CA SER A 142 -4.77 3.04 13.99
C SER A 142 -3.33 3.45 13.67
N THR A 143 -2.89 4.64 14.10
CA THR A 143 -1.51 5.08 13.92
C THR A 143 -0.59 4.45 14.96
N ALA A 144 -1.02 4.42 16.23
CA ALA A 144 -0.31 3.79 17.32
C ALA A 144 -0.10 2.29 17.07
N LEU A 145 -1.12 1.59 16.53
CA LEU A 145 -1.02 0.19 16.13
C LEU A 145 0.08 -0.03 15.08
N ARG A 146 0.15 0.81 14.04
CA ARG A 146 1.19 0.70 13.01
C ARG A 146 2.59 0.96 13.55
N VAL A 147 2.75 1.96 14.42
CA VAL A 147 4.05 2.26 15.05
C VAL A 147 4.48 1.10 15.95
N ASP A 148 3.53 0.53 16.70
CA ASP A 148 3.79 -0.64 17.53
C ASP A 148 4.11 -1.89 16.69
N ASP A 149 3.49 -2.07 15.52
CA ASP A 149 3.84 -3.17 14.60
C ASP A 149 5.30 -3.10 14.16
N PHE A 150 5.79 -1.91 13.75
CA PHE A 150 7.21 -1.74 13.42
C PHE A 150 8.10 -2.10 14.61
N ARG A 151 7.75 -1.61 15.81
CA ARG A 151 8.51 -1.90 17.04
C ARG A 151 8.51 -3.40 17.36
N ALA A 152 7.34 -4.04 17.38
CA ALA A 152 7.18 -5.45 17.71
C ALA A 152 7.90 -6.35 16.70
N GLY A 153 7.81 -6.04 15.40
CA GLY A 153 8.52 -6.76 14.35
C GLY A 153 10.04 -6.64 14.49
N ILE A 154 10.57 -5.44 14.75
CA ILE A 154 12.01 -5.25 14.99
C ILE A 154 12.47 -5.99 16.25
N LEU A 155 11.74 -5.91 17.36
CA LEU A 155 12.09 -6.62 18.59
C LEU A 155 12.09 -8.14 18.39
N THR A 156 11.12 -8.66 17.64
CA THR A 156 11.03 -10.09 17.31
C THR A 156 12.21 -10.52 16.43
N TRP A 157 12.55 -9.72 15.43
CA TRP A 157 13.72 -9.96 14.58
C TRP A 157 15.03 -9.98 15.39
N LEU A 158 15.22 -9.03 16.32
CA LEU A 158 16.42 -8.97 17.15
C LEU A 158 16.58 -10.21 18.07
N GLN A 159 15.50 -10.90 18.41
CA GLN A 159 15.53 -12.17 19.16
C GLN A 159 15.99 -13.34 18.28
N HIS A 160 15.67 -13.31 16.98
CA HIS A 160 15.97 -14.37 16.02
C HIS A 160 16.52 -13.82 14.68
N PRO A 161 17.72 -13.22 14.68
CA PRO A 161 18.15 -12.37 13.57
C PRO A 161 18.40 -13.11 12.25
N ILE A 162 18.84 -14.38 12.30
CA ILE A 162 19.26 -15.13 11.11
C ILE A 162 18.06 -15.75 10.40
N LEU A 163 17.28 -16.57 11.11
CA LEU A 163 16.19 -17.38 10.54
C LEU A 163 14.79 -16.85 10.88
N GLY A 164 14.68 -15.83 11.75
CA GLY A 164 13.40 -15.33 12.24
C GLY A 164 12.72 -16.29 13.23
N SER A 165 11.51 -15.93 13.65
CA SER A 165 10.67 -16.70 14.59
C SER A 165 9.88 -17.83 13.93
N GLY A 166 10.02 -18.02 12.61
CA GLY A 166 9.25 -18.98 11.80
C GLY A 166 8.10 -18.31 11.05
N LEU A 167 7.84 -18.82 9.83
CA LEU A 167 6.78 -18.32 8.95
C LEU A 167 5.40 -18.43 9.61
N SER A 168 4.63 -17.36 9.56
CA SER A 168 3.30 -17.25 10.17
C SER A 168 3.27 -17.50 11.68
N ASN A 169 4.42 -17.46 12.37
CA ASN A 169 4.48 -17.62 13.81
C ASN A 169 4.17 -16.30 14.52
N THR A 170 2.88 -16.05 14.69
CA THR A 170 2.38 -14.82 15.34
C THR A 170 2.64 -14.78 16.84
N THR A 171 3.01 -15.88 17.49
CA THR A 171 3.20 -15.92 18.96
C THR A 171 4.31 -14.98 19.41
N PHE A 172 5.46 -14.98 18.73
CA PHE A 172 6.59 -14.11 19.09
C PHE A 172 6.29 -12.64 18.78
N LEU A 173 5.60 -12.37 17.67
CA LEU A 173 5.14 -11.04 17.30
C LEU A 173 4.19 -10.47 18.37
N VAL A 174 3.16 -11.22 18.74
CA VAL A 174 2.15 -10.82 19.74
C VAL A 174 2.79 -10.61 21.11
N LYS A 175 3.79 -11.42 21.50
CA LYS A 175 4.52 -11.21 22.76
C LYS A 175 5.25 -9.87 22.83
N ASN A 176 5.70 -9.35 21.69
CA ASN A 176 6.43 -8.08 21.61
C ASN A 176 5.51 -6.86 21.31
N MET A 177 4.23 -7.09 21.05
CA MET A 177 3.21 -6.05 20.89
C MET A 177 2.90 -5.34 22.23
N GLY A 178 2.42 -4.10 22.15
CA GLY A 178 2.01 -3.35 23.33
C GLY A 178 0.87 -4.03 24.11
N MET A 179 0.92 -4.04 25.44
CA MET A 179 -0.17 -4.62 26.25
C MET A 179 -1.49 -3.84 26.16
N TRP A 180 -1.45 -2.61 25.62
CA TRP A 180 -2.59 -1.71 25.49
C TRP A 180 -3.52 -2.08 24.32
N ARG A 181 -3.06 -2.90 23.36
CA ARG A 181 -3.83 -3.27 22.17
C ARG A 181 -4.51 -4.62 22.33
N THR A 182 -5.71 -4.72 21.81
CA THR A 182 -6.50 -5.95 21.72
C THR A 182 -6.42 -6.61 20.34
N ASN A 183 -5.97 -5.87 19.33
CA ASN A 183 -5.82 -6.33 17.96
C ASN A 183 -4.43 -6.95 17.74
N THR A 184 -4.36 -8.18 17.23
CA THR A 184 -3.10 -8.91 16.94
C THR A 184 -2.71 -8.89 15.46
N GLY A 185 -3.45 -8.16 14.62
CA GLY A 185 -3.14 -7.95 13.22
C GLY A 185 -1.89 -7.10 13.04
N PHE A 186 -1.24 -7.27 11.89
CA PHE A 186 0.01 -6.62 11.55
C PHE A 186 -0.16 -5.80 10.27
N SER A 187 0.62 -4.73 10.10
CA SER A 187 0.30 -3.71 9.09
C SER A 187 1.34 -3.49 7.99
N ASN A 188 2.55 -4.05 8.11
CA ASN A 188 3.63 -3.78 7.17
C ASN A 188 4.44 -5.04 6.82
N SER A 189 4.85 -5.16 5.56
CA SER A 189 5.53 -6.37 5.08
C SER A 189 7.00 -6.43 5.47
N ILE A 190 7.66 -5.27 5.57
CA ILE A 190 9.11 -5.19 5.83
C ILE A 190 9.50 -5.76 7.19
N THR A 191 8.77 -5.45 8.26
CA THR A 191 9.08 -5.98 9.58
C THR A 191 8.49 -7.36 9.80
N GLU A 192 7.45 -7.75 9.05
CA GLU A 192 6.92 -9.13 9.05
C GLU A 192 7.97 -10.10 8.51
N ILE A 193 8.56 -9.79 7.33
CA ILE A 193 9.56 -10.69 6.73
C ILE A 193 10.83 -10.81 7.58
N LEU A 194 11.23 -9.72 8.25
CA LEU A 194 12.37 -9.71 9.17
C LEU A 194 12.08 -10.51 10.43
N ALA A 195 10.90 -10.32 11.03
CA ALA A 195 10.51 -11.03 12.24
C ALA A 195 10.38 -12.53 11.98
N GLU A 196 9.69 -12.93 10.91
CA GLU A 196 9.35 -14.32 10.65
C GLU A 196 10.48 -15.11 9.98
N GLY A 197 11.19 -14.50 9.02
CA GLY A 197 12.18 -15.19 8.19
C GLY A 197 13.62 -14.70 8.39
N GLY A 198 13.85 -13.71 9.26
CA GLY A 198 15.17 -13.18 9.57
C GLY A 198 15.89 -12.59 8.36
N VAL A 199 17.20 -12.42 8.47
CA VAL A 199 18.06 -11.99 7.37
C VAL A 199 18.02 -12.99 6.22
N TYR A 200 17.89 -14.30 6.50
CA TYR A 200 17.87 -15.35 5.47
C TYR A 200 16.78 -15.11 4.42
N LEU A 201 15.53 -14.96 4.86
CA LEU A 201 14.42 -14.78 3.93
C LEU A 201 14.32 -13.33 3.44
N SER A 202 14.58 -12.36 4.32
CA SER A 202 14.57 -10.94 3.95
C SER A 202 15.56 -10.62 2.83
N TYR A 203 16.72 -11.28 2.83
CA TYR A 203 17.71 -11.14 1.76
C TYR A 203 17.12 -11.42 0.38
N LEU A 204 16.26 -12.44 0.22
CA LEU A 204 15.66 -12.79 -1.07
C LEU A 204 14.77 -11.65 -1.59
N TYR A 205 14.00 -11.03 -0.69
CA TYR A 205 13.12 -9.90 -1.02
C TYR A 205 13.94 -8.66 -1.40
N PHE A 206 14.86 -8.26 -0.53
CA PHE A 206 15.70 -7.08 -0.77
C PHE A 206 16.58 -7.24 -2.00
N TYR A 207 17.14 -8.44 -2.23
CA TYR A 207 17.93 -8.72 -3.42
C TYR A 207 17.12 -8.48 -4.71
N ALA A 208 15.86 -8.93 -4.77
CA ALA A 208 15.00 -8.69 -5.92
C ALA A 208 14.72 -7.20 -6.15
N PHE A 209 14.40 -6.43 -5.10
CA PHE A 209 14.22 -4.97 -5.20
C PHE A 209 15.50 -4.27 -5.68
N PHE A 210 16.65 -4.57 -5.09
CA PHE A 210 17.93 -3.98 -5.49
C PHE A 210 18.32 -4.36 -6.91
N LYS A 211 18.03 -5.61 -7.34
CA LYS A 211 18.30 -6.05 -8.70
C LYS A 211 17.39 -5.34 -9.70
N GLY A 212 16.10 -5.21 -9.41
CA GLY A 212 15.15 -4.45 -10.22
C GLY A 212 15.60 -3.00 -10.42
N LEU A 213 15.95 -2.31 -9.32
CA LEU A 213 16.45 -0.93 -9.38
C LEU A 213 17.77 -0.82 -10.15
N SER A 214 18.72 -1.73 -9.90
CA SER A 214 20.00 -1.76 -10.59
C SER A 214 19.84 -1.96 -12.10
N ASN A 215 18.99 -2.90 -12.51
CA ASN A 215 18.69 -3.14 -13.93
C ASN A 215 18.03 -1.90 -14.56
N SER A 216 17.13 -1.26 -13.83
CA SER A 216 16.46 -0.05 -14.29
C SER A 216 17.40 1.12 -14.56
N ILE A 217 18.34 1.36 -13.64
CA ILE A 217 19.37 2.40 -13.77
C ILE A 217 20.29 2.08 -14.94
N LYS A 218 20.74 0.83 -15.08
CA LYS A 218 21.59 0.38 -16.19
C LYS A 218 20.92 0.58 -17.54
N ASN A 219 19.63 0.28 -17.64
CA ASN A 219 18.85 0.41 -18.87
C ASN A 219 18.26 1.82 -19.07
N LYS A 220 18.54 2.77 -18.16
CA LYS A 220 18.00 4.14 -18.16
C LYS A 220 16.46 4.20 -18.23
N ASN A 221 15.77 3.16 -17.76
CA ASN A 221 14.32 3.06 -17.80
C ASN A 221 13.71 3.74 -16.56
N LYS A 222 13.44 5.04 -16.64
CA LYS A 222 12.94 5.80 -15.47
C LYS A 222 11.58 5.28 -14.99
N GLU A 223 10.70 4.83 -15.89
CA GLU A 223 9.38 4.27 -15.56
C GLU A 223 9.50 3.01 -14.70
N TYR A 224 10.39 2.09 -15.09
CA TYR A 224 10.65 0.87 -14.34
C TYR A 224 11.27 1.16 -12.97
N SER A 225 12.12 2.19 -12.86
CA SER A 225 12.66 2.63 -11.56
C SER A 225 11.53 3.10 -10.64
N ILE A 226 10.61 3.91 -11.16
CA ILE A 226 9.43 4.39 -10.43
C ILE A 226 8.59 3.20 -9.98
N PHE A 227 8.34 2.22 -10.87
CA PHE A 227 7.59 1.01 -10.52
C PHE A 227 8.20 0.27 -9.32
N VAL A 228 9.51 0.01 -9.35
CA VAL A 228 10.22 -0.71 -8.29
C VAL A 228 10.21 0.09 -6.97
N ILE A 229 10.50 1.39 -7.01
CA ILE A 229 10.50 2.27 -5.83
C ILE A 229 9.11 2.36 -5.20
N MET A 230 8.07 2.51 -6.01
CA MET A 230 6.70 2.63 -5.52
C MET A 230 6.18 1.29 -4.98
N THR A 231 6.58 0.16 -5.57
CA THR A 231 6.29 -1.16 -5.01
C THR A 231 7.01 -1.37 -3.68
N PHE A 232 8.25 -0.90 -3.55
CA PHE A 232 8.99 -0.93 -2.29
C PHE A 232 8.32 -0.05 -1.21
N TYR A 233 7.84 1.13 -1.57
CA TYR A 233 7.02 1.96 -0.68
C TYR A 233 5.78 1.21 -0.17
N LEU A 234 5.05 0.52 -1.06
CA LEU A 234 3.88 -0.28 -0.66
C LEU A 234 4.31 -1.40 0.29
N PHE A 235 5.40 -2.11 -0.01
CA PHE A 235 5.97 -3.18 0.82
C PHE A 235 6.30 -2.69 2.24
N VAL A 236 6.86 -1.48 2.37
CA VAL A 236 7.16 -0.89 3.67
C VAL A 236 5.91 -0.48 4.45
N THR A 237 4.82 -0.10 3.77
CA THR A 237 3.68 0.55 4.43
C THR A 237 2.44 -0.32 4.59
N THR A 238 2.37 -1.43 3.87
CA THR A 238 1.21 -2.31 3.79
C THR A 238 1.64 -3.76 3.91
N ILE A 239 0.84 -4.59 4.56
CA ILE A 239 1.06 -6.03 4.71
C ILE A 239 0.56 -6.79 3.47
N PHE A 240 1.47 -7.44 2.76
CA PHE A 240 1.19 -8.36 1.64
C PHE A 240 2.41 -9.25 1.33
N THR A 241 3.24 -9.53 2.34
CA THR A 241 4.55 -10.22 2.25
C THR A 241 4.52 -11.53 1.48
N TYR A 242 3.50 -12.36 1.74
CA TYR A 242 3.37 -13.69 1.14
C TYR A 242 2.28 -13.76 0.08
N GLN A 243 1.75 -12.62 -0.35
CA GLN A 243 0.72 -12.59 -1.37
C GLN A 243 1.33 -12.86 -2.74
N TYR A 244 0.62 -13.62 -3.57
CA TYR A 244 1.08 -14.01 -4.91
C TYR A 244 1.52 -12.82 -5.77
N ILE A 245 0.82 -11.69 -5.65
CA ILE A 245 1.17 -10.48 -6.40
C ILE A 245 2.58 -9.99 -6.05
N LEU A 246 2.96 -9.97 -4.77
CA LEU A 246 4.31 -9.54 -4.38
C LEU A 246 5.36 -10.54 -4.87
N LEU A 247 5.13 -11.84 -4.66
CA LEU A 247 6.05 -12.89 -5.09
C LEU A 247 6.28 -12.83 -6.61
N PHE A 248 5.22 -12.64 -7.39
CA PHE A 248 5.30 -12.42 -8.83
C PHE A 248 6.14 -11.18 -9.17
N LEU A 249 5.90 -10.04 -8.51
CA LEU A 249 6.67 -8.81 -8.73
C LEU A 249 8.15 -8.99 -8.38
N LEU A 250 8.50 -9.72 -7.31
CA LEU A 250 9.89 -9.99 -6.94
C LEU A 250 10.61 -10.86 -7.98
N VAL A 251 9.94 -11.91 -8.48
CA VAL A 251 10.46 -12.73 -9.58
C VAL A 251 10.65 -11.88 -10.83
N TRP A 252 9.69 -11.01 -11.12
CA TRP A 252 9.76 -10.09 -12.26
C TRP A 252 10.93 -9.11 -12.12
N PHE A 253 11.14 -8.52 -10.94
CA PHE A 253 12.25 -7.58 -10.67
C PHE A 253 13.62 -8.20 -10.86
N ARG A 254 13.76 -9.48 -10.49
CA ARG A 254 15.00 -10.25 -10.68
C ARG A 254 15.26 -10.61 -12.14
N SER A 255 14.23 -10.77 -12.97
CA SER A 255 14.38 -11.18 -14.37
C SER A 255 15.13 -10.11 -15.19
N SER A 256 16.22 -10.51 -15.84
CA SER A 256 17.13 -9.61 -16.57
C SER A 256 16.72 -9.30 -18.02
N ARG A 257 15.56 -9.78 -18.47
CA ARG A 257 15.19 -9.80 -19.90
C ARG A 257 14.51 -8.54 -20.45
N PHE A 258 14.49 -7.44 -19.72
CA PHE A 258 13.80 -6.22 -20.18
C PHE A 258 14.79 -5.13 -20.59
N SER A 259 15.59 -5.42 -21.62
CA SER A 259 16.05 -4.40 -22.56
C SER A 259 14.85 -3.96 -23.39
N VAL A 260 14.63 -2.66 -23.46
CA VAL A 260 13.40 -2.00 -23.96
C VAL A 260 13.25 -2.09 -25.50
N GLU A 261 13.89 -3.07 -26.14
CA GLU A 261 13.94 -3.20 -27.61
C GLU A 261 13.05 -4.30 -28.19
N GLU A 262 12.36 -5.09 -27.38
CA GLU A 262 11.52 -6.20 -27.88
C GLU A 262 10.07 -6.16 -27.40
N TYR A 263 9.40 -5.01 -27.38
CA TYR A 263 7.93 -4.89 -27.45
C TYR A 263 7.50 -3.56 -28.05
#